data_AF-A0A1J8QB93-F1
#
_entry.id   AF-A0A1J8QB93-F1
#
_cell.length_a   1.000
_cell.length_b   1.000
_cell.length_c   1.000
_cell.angle_alpha   90.00
_cell.angle_beta   90.00
_cell.angle_gamma   90.00
#
_symmetry.space_group_name_H-M   'P 1'
#
loop_
_entity.id
_entity.type
_entity.pdbx_description
1 polymer ?
#
loop_
_entity_poly.entity_id
_entity_poly.type
_entity_poly.pdbx_seq_one_letter_code
_entity_poly.pdbx_strand_id
1 'polypeptide(L)'
;MYYVTHPILQSSVLIQDDGRACLADFGLSTMVLELIGPSYFTSTIRGNIRWAATELFEVSDDDEEHEATAVSLSTECDIYSFGSIALQVLTCKIPYYNVKKDIVVLTQVISGKKPVPPKDPRIAPLHWEFIQRCWLPRADRPLVGEIVAFVASERQALVS
;
A
#
# COMPACT_ATOMS: atom_id res chain seq x y z
N MET A 1 -10.66 27.34 -13.97
CA MET A 1 -10.52 26.49 -12.78
C MET A 1 -10.97 25.10 -13.19
N TYR A 2 -10.03 24.22 -13.55
CA TYR A 2 -10.36 22.88 -14.05
C TYR A 2 -9.98 21.86 -12.99
N TYR A 3 -10.97 21.19 -12.42
CA TYR A 3 -10.78 20.03 -11.58
C TYR A 3 -10.38 18.86 -12.48
N VAL A 4 -9.08 18.61 -12.59
CA VAL A 4 -8.60 17.33 -13.11
C VAL A 4 -8.56 16.36 -11.93
N THR A 5 -9.73 15.83 -11.57
CA THR A 5 -9.80 14.64 -10.72
C THR A 5 -9.29 13.48 -11.56
N HIS A 6 -7.99 13.26 -11.57
CA HIS A 6 -7.44 11.97 -11.94
C HIS A 6 -7.74 11.01 -10.77
N PRO A 7 -8.67 10.05 -10.93
CA PRO A 7 -9.16 9.21 -9.83
C PRO A 7 -8.17 8.08 -9.49
N ILE A 8 -6.87 8.39 -9.54
CA ILE A 8 -5.79 7.40 -9.42
C ILE A 8 -5.29 7.22 -8.00
N LEU A 9 -5.75 7.99 -7.01
CA LEU A 9 -5.31 7.85 -5.62
C LEU A 9 -6.55 8.06 -4.76
N GLN A 10 -7.36 7.02 -4.62
CA GLN A 10 -8.51 7.09 -3.73
C GLN A 10 -7.95 7.27 -2.30
N SER A 11 -8.19 8.47 -1.75
CA SER A 11 -8.00 8.96 -0.38
C SER A 11 -6.63 9.42 0.15
N SER A 12 -5.47 8.83 -0.18
CA SER A 12 -4.27 9.14 0.63
C SER A 12 -3.22 10.08 0.03
N VAL A 13 -3.20 10.35 -1.28
CA VAL A 13 -2.18 11.22 -1.89
C VAL A 13 -2.82 12.23 -2.84
N LEU A 14 -2.70 13.51 -2.48
CA LEU A 14 -3.12 14.67 -3.26
C LEU A 14 -1.94 15.24 -4.04
N ILE A 15 -2.15 15.64 -5.29
CA ILE A 15 -1.12 16.33 -6.07
C ILE A 15 -1.48 17.82 -6.10
N GLN A 16 -0.58 18.68 -5.61
CA GLN A 16 -0.69 20.14 -5.73
C GLN A 16 -0.45 20.59 -7.19
N ASP A 17 -0.87 21.81 -7.51
CA ASP A 17 -0.75 22.42 -8.84
C ASP A 17 0.70 22.61 -9.31
N ASP A 18 1.66 22.62 -8.39
CA ASP A 18 3.09 22.61 -8.68
C ASP A 18 3.72 21.20 -8.76
N GLY A 19 2.89 20.16 -8.82
CA GLY A 19 3.33 18.78 -8.96
C GLY A 19 3.84 18.15 -7.65
N ARG A 20 3.74 18.83 -6.50
CA ARG A 20 4.07 18.21 -5.21
C ARG A 20 3.00 17.20 -4.80
N ALA A 21 3.41 15.96 -4.54
CA ALA A 21 2.57 14.98 -3.88
C ALA A 21 2.52 15.26 -2.38
N CYS A 22 1.31 15.33 -1.84
CA CYS A 22 1.00 15.55 -0.43
C CYS A 22 0.15 14.39 0.08
N LEU A 23 0.49 13.89 1.25
CA LEU A 23 -0.24 12.81 1.90
C LEU A 23 -1.47 13.39 2.61
N ALA A 24 -2.65 12.89 2.28
CA ALA A 24 -3.92 13.23 2.93
C ALA A 24 -4.41 12.03 3.78
N ASP A 25 -5.25 12.29 4.77
CA ASP A 25 -5.84 11.29 5.69
C ASP A 25 -4.84 10.53 6.60
N PHE A 26 -3.73 11.17 7.01
CA PHE A 26 -2.92 10.67 8.13
C PHE A 26 -3.71 10.79 9.45
N GLY A 27 -4.36 9.69 9.87
CA GLY A 27 -4.95 9.58 11.21
C GLY A 27 -6.34 8.96 11.36
N LEU A 28 -6.95 8.37 10.33
CA LEU A 28 -8.30 7.78 10.43
C LEU A 28 -8.34 6.24 10.60
N SER A 29 -7.23 5.60 10.95
CA SER A 29 -7.16 4.15 11.13
C SER A 29 -7.32 3.73 12.58
N THR A 30 -8.51 3.93 13.16
CA THR A 30 -8.94 3.12 14.31
C THR A 30 -9.73 1.94 13.76
N MET A 31 -9.06 0.81 13.53
CA MET A 31 -9.73 -0.43 13.14
C MET A 31 -10.42 -1.00 14.40
N VAL A 32 -11.74 -0.85 14.51
CA VAL A 32 -12.54 -1.64 15.45
C VAL A 32 -12.67 -3.04 14.85
N LEU A 33 -12.13 -4.03 15.54
CA LEU A 33 -12.04 -5.42 15.11
C LEU A 33 -13.41 -6.11 15.28
N GLU A 34 -14.36 -5.87 14.37
CA GLU A 34 -15.57 -6.70 14.22
C GLU A 34 -15.36 -7.67 13.05
N LEU A 35 -14.46 -8.64 13.22
CA LEU A 35 -14.05 -9.56 12.15
C LEU A 35 -14.96 -10.79 11.97
N ILE A 36 -16.09 -10.90 12.67
CA ILE A 36 -16.93 -12.10 12.59
C ILE A 36 -18.10 -11.90 11.64
N GLY A 37 -17.84 -11.96 10.33
CA GLY A 37 -18.89 -12.24 9.34
C GLY A 37 -18.63 -11.71 7.91
N PRO A 38 -19.24 -12.32 6.88
CA PRO A 38 -19.12 -11.88 5.48
C PRO A 38 -19.70 -10.48 5.20
N SER A 39 -20.34 -9.84 6.20
CA SER A 39 -20.97 -8.52 6.10
C SER A 39 -20.10 -7.35 6.56
N TYR A 40 -18.90 -7.56 7.12
CA TYR A 40 -18.14 -6.49 7.81
C TYR A 40 -16.90 -5.99 7.04
N PHE A 41 -16.92 -6.11 5.71
CA PHE A 41 -16.08 -5.26 4.85
C PHE A 41 -16.55 -3.80 5.00
N THR A 42 -16.04 -3.09 6.00
CA THR A 42 -16.25 -1.64 6.09
C THR A 42 -15.74 -1.00 4.79
N SER A 43 -16.38 0.08 4.35
CA SER A 43 -15.99 0.80 3.12
C SER A 43 -14.50 1.18 3.11
N THR A 44 -13.94 1.50 4.28
CA THR A 44 -12.54 1.86 4.49
C THR A 44 -11.59 0.68 4.30
N ILE A 45 -11.90 -0.49 4.89
CA ILE A 45 -11.11 -1.73 4.68
C ILE A 45 -11.18 -2.12 3.21
N ARG A 46 -12.38 -2.12 2.62
CA ARG A 46 -12.57 -2.41 1.19
C ARG A 46 -11.76 -1.47 0.30
N GLY A 47 -11.67 -0.20 0.68
CA GLY A 47 -10.92 0.83 -0.03
C GLY A 47 -9.42 0.59 -0.06
N ASN A 48 -8.82 0.07 1.02
CA ASN A 48 -7.36 0.08 1.19
C ASN A 48 -6.65 -1.28 1.14
N ILE A 49 -7.37 -2.41 1.04
CA ILE A 49 -6.79 -3.78 1.01
C ILE A 49 -5.64 -3.94 0.00
N ARG A 50 -5.71 -3.27 -1.16
CA ARG A 50 -4.72 -3.40 -2.24
C ARG A 50 -3.36 -2.80 -1.88
N TRP A 51 -3.32 -1.90 -0.89
CA TRP A 51 -2.11 -1.25 -0.39
C TRP A 51 -1.70 -1.75 1.00
N ALA A 52 -2.63 -2.35 1.74
CA ALA A 52 -2.41 -2.84 3.10
C ALA A 52 -1.44 -4.02 3.16
N ALA A 53 -0.59 -4.01 4.18
CA ALA A 53 0.34 -5.08 4.51
C ALA A 53 -0.40 -6.34 5.03
N THR A 54 0.20 -7.52 4.88
CA THR A 54 -0.45 -8.80 5.17
C THR A 54 -0.74 -8.97 6.65
N GLU A 55 0.19 -8.52 7.49
CA GLU A 55 0.11 -8.53 8.95
C GLU A 55 -1.06 -7.71 9.53
N LEU A 56 -1.66 -6.79 8.75
CA LEU A 56 -2.85 -6.05 9.19
C LEU A 56 -4.11 -6.93 9.22
N PHE A 57 -4.02 -8.12 8.64
CA PHE A 57 -5.12 -9.10 8.54
C PHE A 57 -4.80 -10.41 9.29
N GLU A 58 -3.63 -10.50 9.93
CA GLU A 58 -3.29 -11.65 10.77
C GLU A 58 -4.08 -11.54 12.08
N VAL A 59 -4.85 -12.58 12.39
CA VAL A 59 -5.58 -12.71 13.65
C VAL A 59 -4.73 -13.60 14.55
N SER A 60 -4.36 -13.12 15.73
CA SER A 60 -3.79 -13.99 16.76
C SER A 60 -4.92 -14.85 17.34
N ASP A 61 -4.78 -16.18 17.27
CA ASP A 61 -5.71 -17.13 17.90
C ASP A 61 -5.56 -17.18 19.43
N ASP A 62 -4.50 -16.59 19.96
CA ASP A 62 -4.24 -16.45 21.39
C ASP A 62 -4.52 -14.99 21.79
N ASP A 63 -5.63 -14.73 22.48
CA ASP A 63 -5.80 -13.65 23.49
C ASP A 63 -7.27 -13.61 23.97
N GLU A 64 -7.66 -14.61 24.76
CA GLU A 64 -8.66 -14.38 25.79
C GLU A 64 -7.97 -13.50 26.87
N GLU A 65 -8.44 -12.26 27.00
CA GLU A 65 -8.36 -11.42 28.21
C GLU A 65 -7.15 -10.49 28.47
N HIS A 66 -6.28 -10.18 27.50
CA HIS A 66 -5.28 -9.10 27.71
C HIS A 66 -5.28 -8.07 26.58
N GLU A 67 -5.22 -6.80 26.98
CA GLU A 67 -5.18 -5.56 26.20
C GLU A 67 -4.91 -5.72 24.70
N ALA A 68 -5.92 -5.37 23.90
CA ALA A 68 -5.81 -4.84 22.53
C ALA A 68 -4.46 -5.16 21.88
N THR A 69 -4.32 -6.36 21.31
CA THR A 69 -3.24 -6.72 20.39
C THR A 69 -3.31 -5.70 19.26
N ALA A 70 -2.58 -4.59 19.44
CA ALA A 70 -2.63 -3.47 18.54
C ALA A 70 -2.23 -4.02 17.19
N VAL A 71 -3.17 -4.06 16.25
CA VAL A 71 -2.87 -4.17 14.82
C VAL A 71 -1.72 -3.19 14.60
N SER A 72 -0.50 -3.71 14.49
CA SER A 72 0.70 -2.91 14.70
C SER A 72 0.93 -2.07 13.45
N LEU A 73 0.20 -0.95 13.41
CA LEU A 73 0.46 0.19 12.54
C LEU A 73 1.89 0.61 12.84
N SER A 74 2.78 0.10 12.00
CA SER A 74 4.21 0.14 12.17
C SER A 74 4.81 0.72 10.90
N THR A 75 6.01 1.27 11.03
CA THR A 75 6.75 1.82 9.90
C THR A 75 6.85 0.82 8.75
N GLU A 76 6.93 -0.47 9.07
CA GLU A 76 7.03 -1.55 8.10
C GLU A 76 5.72 -1.72 7.30
N CYS A 77 4.56 -1.48 7.91
CA CYS A 77 3.27 -1.45 7.19
C CYS A 77 3.21 -0.29 6.19
N ASP A 78 3.77 0.87 6.57
CA ASP A 78 3.87 2.03 5.68
C ASP A 78 4.84 1.74 4.52
N ILE A 79 5.96 1.04 4.78
CA ILE A 79 6.91 0.61 3.75
C ILE A 79 6.24 -0.31 2.73
N TYR A 80 5.41 -1.27 3.18
CA TYR A 80 4.63 -2.11 2.28
C TYR A 80 3.68 -1.30 1.40
N SER A 81 2.96 -0.37 2.04
CA SER A 81 2.01 0.52 1.37
C SER A 81 2.70 1.41 0.33
N PHE A 82 3.91 1.89 0.66
CA PHE A 82 4.76 2.64 -0.26
C PHE A 82 5.08 1.83 -1.53
N GLY A 83 5.47 0.57 -1.41
CA GLY A 83 5.73 -0.28 -2.59
C GLY A 83 4.52 -0.40 -3.50
N SER A 84 3.32 -0.52 -2.91
CA SER A 84 2.04 -0.57 -3.63
C SER A 84 1.71 0.76 -4.32
N ILE A 85 1.98 1.89 -3.67
CA ILE A 85 1.81 3.24 -4.25
C ILE A 85 2.82 3.45 -5.40
N ALA A 86 4.09 3.11 -5.21
CA ALA A 86 5.12 3.23 -6.23
C ALA A 86 4.77 2.42 -7.48
N LEU A 87 4.31 1.17 -7.32
CA LEU A 87 3.79 0.37 -8.43
C LEU A 87 2.67 1.10 -9.18
N GLN A 88 1.72 1.66 -8.44
CA GLN A 88 0.56 2.32 -9.04
C GLN A 88 0.93 3.60 -9.78
N VAL A 89 1.82 4.40 -9.22
CA VAL A 89 2.32 5.63 -9.86
C VAL A 89 3.04 5.28 -11.15
N LEU A 90 3.93 4.29 -11.14
CA LEU A 90 4.73 3.93 -12.31
C LEU A 90 3.92 3.22 -13.42
N THR A 91 2.86 2.48 -13.06
CA THR A 91 2.02 1.75 -14.04
C THR A 91 0.73 2.46 -14.42
N CYS A 92 0.33 3.48 -13.67
CA CYS A 92 -1.02 4.05 -13.66
C CYS A 92 -2.12 2.99 -13.42
N LYS A 93 -1.82 1.89 -12.73
CA LYS A 93 -2.76 0.79 -12.43
C LYS A 93 -2.76 0.49 -10.94
N ILE A 94 -3.95 0.29 -10.37
CA ILE A 94 -4.06 -0.13 -8.98
C ILE A 94 -3.30 -1.45 -8.73
N PRO A 95 -2.74 -1.68 -7.53
CA PRO A 95 -2.20 -2.99 -7.19
C PRO A 95 -3.27 -4.07 -7.37
N TYR A 96 -2.85 -5.24 -7.88
CA TYR A 96 -3.76 -6.34 -8.24
C TYR A 96 -4.84 -5.94 -9.27
N TYR A 97 -4.53 -5.05 -10.23
CA TYR A 97 -5.49 -4.59 -11.25
C TYR A 97 -6.18 -5.72 -12.03
N ASN A 98 -5.54 -6.88 -12.14
CA ASN A 98 -6.07 -8.06 -12.82
C ASN A 98 -7.09 -8.85 -11.96
N VAL A 99 -7.30 -8.46 -10.71
CA VAL A 99 -8.22 -9.10 -9.75
C VAL A 99 -9.40 -8.18 -9.49
N LYS A 100 -10.59 -8.59 -9.95
CA LYS A 100 -11.81 -7.77 -9.91
C LYS A 100 -12.49 -7.68 -8.54
N LYS A 101 -12.37 -8.72 -7.72
CA LYS A 101 -13.09 -8.83 -6.44
C LYS A 101 -12.12 -8.59 -5.29
N ASP A 102 -12.44 -7.66 -4.39
CA ASP A 102 -11.56 -7.30 -3.27
C ASP A 102 -11.36 -8.45 -2.28
N ILE A 103 -12.37 -9.32 -2.11
CA ILE A 103 -12.22 -10.55 -1.31
C ILE A 103 -11.13 -11.48 -1.88
N VAL A 104 -10.99 -11.55 -3.21
CA VAL A 104 -9.93 -12.36 -3.85
C VAL A 104 -8.58 -11.68 -3.68
N VAL A 105 -8.53 -10.34 -3.67
CA VAL A 105 -7.29 -9.61 -3.34
C VAL A 105 -6.89 -9.89 -1.89
N LEU A 106 -7.83 -9.80 -0.95
CA LEU A 106 -7.58 -10.10 0.46
C LEU A 106 -6.98 -11.50 0.63
N THR A 107 -7.57 -12.53 0.00
CA THR A 107 -7.01 -13.89 0.04
C THR A 107 -5.59 -13.94 -0.54
N GLN A 108 -5.30 -13.22 -1.63
CA GLN A 108 -3.96 -13.16 -2.20
C GLN A 108 -2.96 -12.48 -1.27
N VAL A 109 -3.35 -11.36 -0.65
CA VAL A 109 -2.55 -10.62 0.33
C VAL A 109 -2.22 -11.52 1.52
N ILE A 110 -3.23 -12.11 2.17
CA ILE A 110 -3.04 -13.03 3.31
C ILE A 110 -2.15 -14.23 2.92
N SER A 111 -2.29 -14.75 1.70
CA SER A 111 -1.46 -15.86 1.20
C SER A 111 -0.05 -15.42 0.78
N GLY A 112 0.34 -14.16 0.99
CA GLY A 112 1.63 -13.61 0.60
C GLY A 112 1.84 -13.41 -0.91
N LYS A 113 0.80 -13.63 -1.73
CA LYS A 113 0.88 -13.47 -3.19
C LYS A 113 0.93 -12.00 -3.57
N LYS A 114 2.01 -11.61 -4.25
CA LYS A 114 2.29 -10.21 -4.65
C LYS A 114 1.60 -9.83 -5.96
N PRO A 115 1.44 -8.53 -6.25
CA PRO A 115 0.94 -8.06 -7.54
C PRO A 115 1.73 -8.65 -8.71
N VAL A 116 1.05 -8.88 -9.83
CA VAL A 116 1.73 -9.36 -11.05
C VAL A 116 2.75 -8.34 -11.52
N PRO A 117 3.91 -8.79 -12.03
CA PRO A 117 4.90 -7.87 -12.56
C PRO A 117 4.29 -7.03 -13.67
N PRO A 118 4.62 -5.74 -13.74
CA PRO A 118 4.21 -4.89 -14.83
C PRO A 118 4.80 -5.47 -16.12
N LYS A 119 3.95 -5.77 -17.10
CA LYS A 119 4.39 -6.03 -18.49
C LYS A 119 4.82 -4.76 -19.22
N ASP A 120 4.85 -3.66 -18.47
CA ASP A 120 5.06 -2.33 -18.99
C ASP A 120 6.56 -2.04 -19.05
N PRO A 121 7.13 -1.80 -20.24
CA PRO A 121 8.55 -1.49 -20.37
C PRO A 121 8.95 -0.18 -19.67
N ARG A 122 7.98 0.63 -19.20
CA ARG A 122 8.22 1.89 -18.49
C ARG A 122 8.78 1.71 -17.07
N ILE A 123 8.72 0.51 -16.50
CA ILE A 123 9.30 0.25 -15.18
C ILE A 123 10.70 -0.31 -15.37
N ALA A 124 11.69 0.46 -14.94
CA ALA A 124 13.06 -0.01 -14.94
C ALA A 124 13.20 -1.24 -14.01
N PRO A 125 14.02 -2.24 -14.36
CA PRO A 125 14.22 -3.43 -13.52
C PRO A 125 14.59 -3.10 -12.07
N LEU A 126 15.40 -2.06 -11.84
CA LEU A 126 15.79 -1.59 -10.51
C LEU A 126 14.62 -1.04 -9.70
N HIS A 127 13.67 -0.34 -10.34
CA HIS A 127 12.46 0.15 -9.65
C HIS A 127 11.57 -1.02 -9.25
N TRP A 128 11.42 -2.00 -10.13
CA TRP A 128 10.65 -3.19 -9.83
C TRP A 128 11.28 -3.98 -8.67
N GLU A 129 12.60 -4.16 -8.66
CA GLU A 129 13.32 -4.82 -7.57
C GLU A 129 13.10 -4.10 -6.23
N PHE A 130 13.21 -2.77 -6.20
CA PHE A 130 12.96 -1.99 -5.00
C PHE A 130 11.51 -2.11 -4.49
N ILE A 131 10.54 -2.05 -5.41
CA ILE A 131 9.12 -2.26 -5.10
C ILE A 131 8.89 -3.65 -4.49
N GLN A 132 9.51 -4.69 -5.05
CA GLN A 132 9.37 -6.06 -4.52
C GLN A 132 9.95 -6.18 -3.11
N ARG A 133 11.07 -5.51 -2.82
CA ARG A 133 11.64 -5.48 -1.47
C ARG A 133 10.68 -4.91 -0.43
N CYS A 134 9.90 -3.89 -0.80
CA CYS A 134 8.90 -3.31 0.10
C CYS A 134 7.84 -4.33 0.56
N TRP A 135 7.63 -5.40 -0.21
CA TRP A 135 6.66 -6.45 0.11
C TRP A 135 7.28 -7.71 0.75
N LEU A 136 8.54 -7.69 1.15
CA LEU A 136 9.18 -8.78 1.88
C LEU A 136 8.56 -8.96 3.29
N PRO A 137 8.89 -10.06 4.01
CA PRO A 137 8.57 -10.18 5.43
C PRO A 137 9.05 -8.95 6.20
N ARG A 138 8.36 -8.60 7.28
CA ARG A 138 8.56 -7.35 8.04
C ARG A 138 10.04 -7.02 8.31
N ALA A 139 10.80 -8.00 8.77
CA ALA A 139 12.22 -7.85 9.14
C ALA A 139 13.15 -7.57 7.95
N ASP A 140 12.73 -7.90 6.72
CA ASP A 140 13.55 -7.84 5.51
C ASP A 140 13.16 -6.67 4.60
N ARG A 141 12.17 -5.86 5.00
CA ARG A 141 11.75 -4.67 4.23
C ARG A 141 12.83 -3.58 4.29
N PRO A 142 12.95 -2.73 3.26
CA PRO A 142 13.88 -1.60 3.28
C PRO A 142 13.64 -0.68 4.45
N LEU A 143 14.71 -0.06 4.95
CA LEU A 143 14.58 1.00 5.94
C LEU A 143 14.01 2.26 5.30
N VAL A 144 13.39 3.12 6.12
CA VAL A 144 12.87 4.42 5.67
C VAL A 144 13.94 5.25 4.97
N GLY A 145 15.19 5.21 5.44
CA GLY A 145 16.32 5.89 4.79
C GLY A 145 16.57 5.43 3.36
N GLU A 146 16.36 4.14 3.07
CA GLU A 146 16.49 3.60 1.71
C GLU A 146 15.35 4.08 0.81
N ILE A 147 14.13 4.21 1.34
CA ILE A 147 12.99 4.80 0.61
C ILE A 147 13.25 6.25 0.27
N VAL A 148 13.74 7.04 1.23
CA VAL A 148 14.08 8.46 1.01
C VAL A 148 15.16 8.59 -0.05
N ALA A 149 16.21 7.74 0.00
CA ALA A 149 17.27 7.72 -1.00
C ALA A 149 16.73 7.35 -2.40
N PHE A 150 15.87 6.34 -2.49
CA PHE A 150 15.21 5.94 -3.73
C PHE A 150 14.37 7.07 -4.33
N VAL A 151 13.50 7.71 -3.55
CA VAL A 151 12.68 8.83 -4.05
C VAL A 151 13.54 10.02 -4.46
N ALA A 152 14.63 10.29 -3.73
CA ALA A 152 15.55 11.37 -4.06
C ALA A 152 16.28 11.14 -5.39
N SER A 153 16.73 9.90 -5.68
CA SER A 153 17.39 9.57 -6.95
C SER A 153 16.43 9.72 -8.13
N GLU A 154 15.18 9.29 -7.98
CA GLU A 154 14.16 9.45 -9.02
C GLU A 154 13.86 10.92 -9.29
N ARG A 155 13.74 11.74 -8.24
CA ARG A 155 13.54 13.18 -8.41
C ARG A 155 14.70 13.83 -9.15
N GLN A 156 15.94 13.43 -8.86
CA GLN A 156 17.11 13.98 -9.53
C GLN A 156 17.15 13.62 -11.02
N ALA A 157 16.80 12.38 -11.37
CA ALA A 157 16.75 11.92 -12.75
C ALA A 157 15.68 12.64 -13.61
N LEU A 158 14.62 13.17 -12.99
CA LEU A 158 13.56 13.91 -13.68
C LEU A 158 13.89 15.39 -13.91
N VAL A 159 14.84 15.95 -13.17
CA VAL A 159 15.23 17.37 -13.22
C VAL A 159 16.52 17.58 -14.04
N SER A 160 17.26 16.50 -14.33
CA SER A 160 18.43 16.46 -15.21
C SER A 160 18.06 16.24 -16.67
#